data_AF-A0A7Y0WN34-F1
#
_entry.id   AF-A0A7Y0WN34-F1
#
_cell.length_a   1.000
_cell.length_b   1.000
_cell.length_c   1.000
_cell.angle_alpha   90.00
_cell.angle_beta   90.00
_cell.angle_gamma   90.00
#
_symmetry.space_group_name_H-M   'P 1'
#
loop_
_entity.id
_entity.type
_entity.pdbx_description
1 polymer ?
#
loop_
_entity_poly.entity_id
_entity_poly.type
_entity_poly.pdbx_seq_one_letter_code
_entity_poly.pdbx_strand_id
1 'polypeptide(L)'
;MDIEHNAKHLQSLIEQLSVDNPKSSSELRGKPEEILAGLRELYLLKLITGTFTLGHIVDPLGHQWIGAQNILLTRRGMAFKPL
;
A
#
# COMPACT_ATOMS: atom_id res chain seq x y z
N MET A 1 13.53 -10.69 7.16
CA MET A 1 13.11 -10.06 5.90
C MET A 1 14.15 -9.02 5.57
N ASP A 2 14.73 -9.06 4.37
CA ASP A 2 15.78 -8.14 3.95
C ASP A 2 15.18 -6.73 3.75
N ILE A 3 15.77 -5.72 4.40
CA ILE A 3 15.29 -4.34 4.40
C ILE A 3 15.28 -3.78 2.97
N GLU A 4 16.26 -4.16 2.14
CA GLU A 4 16.34 -3.70 0.75
C GLU A 4 15.20 -4.24 -0.11
N HIS A 5 14.83 -5.50 0.11
CA HIS A 5 13.71 -6.12 -0.60
C HIS A 5 12.39 -5.45 -0.24
N ASN A 6 12.18 -5.11 1.04
CA ASN A 6 10.96 -4.41 1.45
C ASN A 6 10.92 -2.97 0.89
N ALA A 7 12.05 -2.25 0.92
CA ALA A 7 12.13 -0.91 0.37
C ALA A 7 11.79 -0.88 -1.13
N LYS A 8 12.33 -1.83 -1.91
CA LYS A 8 12.02 -1.96 -3.34
C LYS A 8 10.55 -2.27 -3.60
N HIS A 9 9.95 -3.13 -2.77
CA HIS A 9 8.53 -3.46 -2.85
C HIS A 9 7.63 -2.24 -2.61
N LEU A 10 7.87 -1.51 -1.51
CA LEU A 10 7.12 -0.29 -1.21
C LEU A 10 7.30 0.79 -2.29
N GLN A 11 8.50 0.92 -2.84
CA GLN A 11 8.79 1.84 -3.95
C GLN A 11 7.97 1.48 -5.20
N SER A 12 7.93 0.19 -5.56
CA SER A 12 7.14 -0.29 -6.70
C SER A 12 5.64 -0.05 -6.52
N LEU A 13 5.12 -0.14 -5.29
CA LEU A 13 3.72 0.22 -5.00
C LEU A 13 3.48 1.72 -5.14
N ILE A 14 4.38 2.57 -4.63
CA ILE A 14 4.27 4.04 -4.73
C ILE A 14 4.26 4.48 -6.20
N GLU A 15 5.10 3.90 -7.05
CA GLU A 15 5.14 4.19 -8.49
C GLU A 15 3.79 3.97 -9.19
N GLN A 16 3.07 2.92 -8.78
CA GLN A 16 1.80 2.53 -9.36
C GLN A 16 0.63 3.41 -8.92
N LEU A 17 0.75 4.12 -7.79
CA LEU A 17 -0.30 4.96 -7.24
C LEU A 17 -0.21 6.40 -7.76
N SER A 18 -1.25 7.19 -7.48
CA SER A 18 -1.30 8.61 -7.88
C SER A 18 -2.04 9.45 -6.84
N VAL A 19 -1.91 10.78 -6.94
CA VAL A 19 -2.61 11.73 -6.04
C VAL A 19 -4.08 11.90 -6.40
N ASP A 20 -4.40 11.81 -7.69
CA ASP A 20 -5.68 12.29 -8.21
C ASP A 20 -6.51 11.17 -8.88
N ASN A 21 -5.88 10.06 -9.25
CA ASN A 21 -6.52 8.90 -9.85
C ASN A 21 -6.53 7.71 -8.86
N PRO A 22 -7.67 7.45 -8.20
CA PRO A 22 -7.79 6.40 -7.20
C PRO A 22 -7.65 5.01 -7.81
N LYS A 23 -7.10 4.07 -7.06
CA LYS A 23 -6.96 2.66 -7.46
C LYS A 23 -7.48 1.68 -6.41
N SER A 24 -7.90 0.51 -6.87
CA SER A 24 -8.13 -0.69 -6.08
C SER A 24 -6.85 -1.50 -5.91
N SER A 25 -6.72 -2.26 -4.82
CA SER A 25 -5.63 -3.23 -4.65
C SER A 25 -5.60 -4.27 -5.76
N SER A 26 -6.75 -4.59 -6.38
CA SER A 26 -6.85 -5.53 -7.50
C SER A 26 -6.27 -4.99 -8.82
N GLU A 27 -6.02 -3.67 -8.91
CA GLU A 27 -5.45 -3.02 -10.08
C GLU A 27 -3.92 -2.87 -9.99
N LEU A 28 -3.34 -3.23 -8.84
CA LEU A 28 -1.91 -3.16 -8.60
C LEU A 28 -1.23 -4.46 -9.05
N ARG A 29 -0.03 -4.33 -9.60
CA ARG A 29 0.80 -5.45 -10.06
C ARG A 29 1.57 -6.03 -8.89
N GLY A 30 1.50 -7.35 -8.73
CA GLY A 30 2.13 -8.09 -7.65
C GLY A 30 1.21 -9.20 -7.15
N LYS A 31 1.66 -9.95 -6.13
CA LYS A 31 0.78 -10.91 -5.46
C LYS A 31 -0.20 -10.18 -4.53
N PRO A 32 -1.48 -10.57 -4.46
CA PRO A 32 -2.47 -9.90 -3.62
C PRO A 32 -2.04 -9.72 -2.15
N GLU A 33 -1.45 -10.75 -1.55
CA GLU A 33 -0.96 -10.72 -0.17
C GLU A 33 0.20 -9.74 0.04
N GLU A 34 1.14 -9.68 -0.91
CA GLU A 34 2.26 -8.75 -0.89
C GLU A 34 1.78 -7.31 -1.10
N ILE A 35 0.81 -7.10 -1.99
CA ILE A 35 0.17 -5.80 -2.22
C ILE A 35 -0.51 -5.31 -0.95
N LEU A 36 -1.38 -6.13 -0.33
CA LEU A 36 -2.15 -5.72 0.85
C LEU A 36 -1.24 -5.46 2.06
N ALA A 37 -0.20 -6.26 2.25
CA ALA A 37 0.81 -6.02 3.28
C ALA A 37 1.54 -4.68 3.04
N GLY A 38 2.03 -4.46 1.82
CA GLY A 38 2.74 -3.22 1.47
C GLY A 38 1.86 -1.97 1.56
N LEU A 39 0.60 -2.05 1.12
CA LEU A 39 -0.36 -0.94 1.27
C LEU A 39 -0.59 -0.60 2.75
N ARG A 40 -0.66 -1.60 3.62
CA ARG A 40 -0.81 -1.38 5.05
C ARG A 40 0.39 -0.67 5.64
N GLU A 41 1.60 -1.05 5.26
CA GLU A 41 2.83 -0.34 5.64
C GLU A 41 2.82 1.12 5.17
N LEU A 42 2.50 1.36 3.88
CA LEU A 42 2.39 2.71 3.33
C LEU A 42 1.35 3.57 4.07
N TYR A 43 0.23 2.97 4.49
CA TYR A 43 -0.80 3.65 5.26
C TYR A 43 -0.33 4.00 6.67
N LEU A 44 0.32 3.06 7.37
CA LEU A 44 0.91 3.31 8.69
C LEU A 44 1.97 4.43 8.64
N LEU A 45 2.71 4.51 7.54
CA LEU A 45 3.67 5.58 7.25
C LEU A 45 3.02 6.90 6.82
N LYS A 46 1.68 6.94 6.67
CA LYS A 46 0.90 8.09 6.19
C LYS A 46 1.29 8.53 4.78
N LEU A 47 1.66 7.58 3.92
CA LEU A 47 2.02 7.82 2.52
C LEU A 47 0.83 7.69 1.59
N ILE A 48 -0.16 6.89 1.97
CA ILE A 48 -1.40 6.70 1.20
C ILE A 48 -2.65 7.01 2.03
N THR A 49 -3.76 7.24 1.35
CA THR A 49 -5.13 7.16 1.89
C THR A 49 -5.91 6.09 1.12
N GLY A 50 -7.00 5.61 1.71
CA GLY A 50 -7.87 4.65 1.05
C GLY A 50 -8.98 4.16 1.97
N THR A 51 -9.83 3.30 1.42
CA THR A 51 -10.83 2.52 2.17
C THR A 51 -10.35 1.08 2.25
N PHE A 52 -10.34 0.50 3.45
CA PHE A 52 -9.74 -0.81 3.70
C PHE A 52 -10.77 -1.78 4.27
N THR A 53 -10.80 -2.99 3.71
CA THR A 53 -11.64 -4.09 4.21
C THR A 53 -10.79 -4.97 5.12
N LEU A 54 -11.23 -5.10 6.37
CA LEU A 54 -10.54 -5.90 7.38
C LEU A 54 -11.01 -7.36 7.31
N GLY A 55 -10.05 -8.28 7.42
CA GLY A 55 -10.31 -9.71 7.57
C GLY A 55 -10.40 -10.13 9.04
N HIS A 56 -10.69 -11.42 9.24
CA HIS A 56 -10.83 -12.01 10.57
C HIS A 56 -9.48 -12.41 11.21
N ILE A 57 -8.41 -12.50 10.42
CA ILE A 57 -7.06 -12.81 10.92
C ILE A 57 -6.46 -11.55 11.54
N VAL A 58 -5.90 -11.70 12.75
CA VAL A 58 -5.25 -10.63 13.50
C VAL A 58 -3.76 -10.92 13.62
N ASP A 59 -2.93 -9.94 13.31
CA ASP A 59 -1.49 -9.95 13.49
C ASP A 59 -1.05 -8.80 14.44
N PRO A 60 0.25 -8.65 14.77
CA PRO A 60 0.71 -7.57 15.65
C PRO A 60 0.41 -6.15 15.17
N LEU A 61 0.06 -5.95 13.89
CA LEU A 61 -0.33 -4.67 13.33
C LEU A 61 -1.86 -4.46 13.38
N GLY A 62 -2.64 -5.43 13.88
CA GLY A 62 -4.11 -5.47 13.89
C GLY A 62 -4.72 -6.45 12.89
N HIS A 63 -5.97 -6.21 12.47
CA HIS A 63 -6.63 -7.04 11.45
C HIS A 63 -5.91 -6.97 10.11
N GLN A 64 -5.64 -8.12 9.51
CA GLN A 64 -5.15 -8.19 8.14
C GLN A 64 -6.15 -7.54 7.19
N TRP A 65 -5.63 -6.94 6.13
CA TRP A 65 -6.46 -6.38 5.07
C TRP A 65 -6.77 -7.48 4.07
N ILE A 66 -8.03 -7.56 3.65
CA ILE A 66 -8.50 -8.48 2.61
C ILE A 66 -8.92 -7.73 1.33
N GLY A 67 -8.86 -6.40 1.35
CA GLY A 67 -9.12 -5.56 0.19
C GLY A 67 -8.84 -4.10 0.51
N ALA A 68 -8.47 -3.33 -0.52
CA ALA A 68 -8.30 -1.89 -0.42
C ALA A 68 -8.85 -1.20 -1.68
N GLN A 69 -9.56 -0.10 -1.50
CA GLN A 69 -10.25 0.67 -2.54
C GLN A 69 -9.94 2.16 -2.38
N ASN A 70 -10.16 2.95 -3.43
CA ASN A 70 -9.97 4.40 -3.43
C ASN A 70 -8.58 4.83 -2.95
N ILE A 71 -7.55 4.06 -3.31
CA ILE A 71 -6.19 4.26 -2.85
C ILE A 71 -5.58 5.45 -3.58
N LEU A 72 -5.09 6.43 -2.83
CA LEU A 72 -4.41 7.62 -3.34
C LEU A 72 -3.10 7.85 -2.58
N LEU A 73 -2.12 8.44 -3.26
CA LEU A 73 -0.93 8.98 -2.61
C LEU A 73 -1.30 10.27 -1.88
N THR A 74 -0.82 10.38 -0.64
CA THR A 74 -0.77 11.67 0.04
C THR A 74 0.31 12.56 -0.58
N ARG A 75 0.32 13.85 -0.22
CA ARG A 75 1.45 14.75 -0.54
C ARG A 75 2.79 14.19 -0.07
N ARG A 76 2.82 13.53 1.10
CA ARG A 76 4.04 12.89 1.62
C ARG A 76 4.43 11.70 0.76
N GLY A 77 3.48 10.84 0.39
CA GLY A 77 3.72 9.69 -0.48
C GLY A 77 4.29 10.09 -1.84
N MET A 78 3.84 11.21 -2.40
CA MET A 78 4.39 11.75 -3.65
C MET A 78 5.86 12.14 -3.57
N ALA A 79 6.35 12.59 -2.41
CA ALA A 79 7.76 12.92 -2.24
C ALA A 79 8.68 11.68 -2.39
N PHE A 80 8.11 10.48 -2.37
CA PHE A 80 8.82 9.22 -2.58
C PHE A 80 8.61 8.63 -3.99
N LYS A 81 7.88 9.30 -4.89
CA LYS A 81 7.88 8.85 -6.29
C LYS A 81 9.27 9.04 -6.90
N PRO A 82 9.78 8.07 -7.67
CA PRO A 82 11.01 8.28 -8.43
C PRO A 82 10.77 9.37 -9.48
N LEU A 83 11.80 10.17 -9.73
CA LEU A 83 11.83 11.20 -10.78
C LEU A 83 11.89 10.57 -12.17
#